data_AF-A0A6N7B9N9-F1
#
_entry.id   AF-A0A6N7B9N9-F1
#
_cell.length_a   1.000
_cell.length_b   1.000
_cell.length_c   1.000
_cell.angle_alpha   90.00
_cell.angle_beta   90.00
_cell.angle_gamma   90.00
#
_symmetry.space_group_name_H-M   'P 1'
#
loop_
_entity.id
_entity.type
_entity.pdbx_description
1 polymer ?
#
loop_
_entity_poly.entity_id
_entity_poly.type
_entity_poly.pdbx_seq_one_letter_code
_entity_poly.pdbx_strand_id
1 'polypeptide(L)' 'MEWNRFNSNVEEIRNYLEVDSLEYLTVEEMLQSMTDHKKDDFCTACFSGDYPISVDEYFKKNQYED' A
#
# COMPACT_ATOMS: atom_id res chain seq x y z
N MET A 1 -6.58 8.06 8.66
CA MET A 1 -5.67 7.24 7.84
C MET A 1 -4.79 8.19 7.06
N GLU A 2 -3.60 8.45 7.60
CA GLU A 2 -2.70 9.56 7.22
C GLU A 2 -1.37 8.98 6.73
N TRP A 3 -1.39 8.23 5.63
CA TRP A 3 -0.24 7.42 5.20
C TRP A 3 0.78 8.19 4.37
N ASN A 4 0.49 9.44 3.99
CA ASN A 4 1.38 10.29 3.20
C ASN A 4 1.42 11.72 3.75
N ARG A 5 2.37 12.52 3.23
CA ARG A 5 2.62 13.92 3.61
C ARG A 5 1.37 14.81 3.62
N PHE A 6 0.37 14.48 2.81
CA PHE A 6 -0.85 15.25 2.61
C PHE A 6 -2.07 14.58 3.24
N ASN A 7 -1.87 13.67 4.22
CA ASN A 7 -2.96 13.00 4.93
C ASN A 7 -3.97 12.31 4.01
N SER A 8 -3.49 11.77 2.90
CA SER A 8 -4.31 11.13 1.86
C SER A 8 -5.25 12.10 1.09
N ASN A 9 -5.03 13.41 1.18
CA ASN A 9 -5.74 14.38 0.36
C ASN A 9 -5.23 14.35 -1.08
N VAL A 10 -5.97 13.68 -1.97
CA VAL A 10 -5.62 13.51 -3.38
C VAL A 10 -5.49 14.84 -4.12
N GLU A 11 -6.31 15.85 -3.78
CA GLU A 11 -6.23 17.17 -4.41
C GLU A 11 -4.96 17.92 -4.05
N GLU A 12 -4.49 17.81 -2.81
CA GLU A 12 -3.20 18.41 -2.41
C GLU A 12 -2.03 17.72 -3.12
N ILE A 13 -2.09 16.40 -3.30
CA ILE A 13 -1.07 15.65 -4.06
C ILE A 13 -1.10 16.07 -5.53
N ARG A 14 -2.28 16.16 -6.14
CA ARG A 14 -2.47 16.58 -7.54
C ARG A 14 -1.88 17.97 -7.77
N ASN A 15 -2.18 18.92 -6.88
CA ASN A 15 -1.65 20.28 -6.94
C ASN A 15 -0.13 20.31 -6.72
N TYR A 16 0.39 19.51 -5.78
CA TYR A 16 1.83 19.42 -5.51
C TYR A 16 2.62 18.87 -6.70
N LEU A 17 2.05 17.91 -7.43
CA LEU A 17 2.65 17.32 -8.63
C LEU A 17 2.46 18.18 -9.89
N GLU A 18 1.66 19.25 -9.83
CA GLU A 18 1.34 20.15 -10.96
C GLU A 18 0.75 19.42 -12.18
N VAL A 19 -0.15 18.45 -11.93
CA VAL A 19 -0.83 17.67 -12.99
C VAL A 19 -2.31 18.03 -13.09
N ASP A 20 -2.88 17.87 -14.29
CA ASP A 20 -4.30 18.16 -14.55
C ASP A 20 -5.26 17.23 -13.78
N SER A 21 -4.87 15.96 -13.62
CA SER A 21 -5.66 14.92 -12.95
C SER A 21 -4.79 13.93 -12.20
N LEU A 22 -5.32 13.38 -11.10
CA LEU A 22 -4.70 12.30 -10.34
C LEU A 22 -5.79 11.36 -9.83
N GLU A 23 -5.58 10.06 -10.01
CA GLU A 23 -6.44 9.01 -9.49
C GLU A 23 -5.58 7.83 -9.03
N TYR A 24 -6.04 7.12 -8.00
CA TYR A 24 -5.39 5.91 -7.50
C TYR A 24 -6.22 4.70 -7.90
N LEU A 25 -5.54 3.64 -8.34
CA LEU A 25 -6.16 2.34 -8.52
C LEU A 25 -6.62 1.80 -7.16
N THR A 26 -7.83 1.29 -7.06
CA THR A 26 -8.26 0.56 -5.87
C THR A 26 -7.49 -0.77 -5.78
N VAL A 27 -7.38 -1.32 -4.56
CA VAL A 27 -6.75 -2.65 -4.35
C VAL A 27 -7.48 -3.73 -5.16
N GLU A 28 -8.80 -3.62 -5.26
CA GLU A 28 -9.64 -4.54 -6.02
C GLU A 28 -9.36 -4.46 -7.53
N GLU A 29 -9.29 -3.26 -8.12
CA GLU A 29 -8.93 -3.08 -9.54
C GLU A 29 -7.50 -3.55 -9.83
N MET A 30 -6.56 -3.30 -8.90
CA MET A 30 -5.20 -3.82 -8.97
C MET A 30 -5.19 -5.35 -9.04
N LEU A 31 -5.95 -6.03 -8.18
CA LEU A 31 -6.02 -7.49 -8.17
C LEU A 31 -6.74 -8.03 -9.41
N GLN A 32 -7.76 -7.34 -9.93
CA GLN A 32 -8.43 -7.71 -11.17
C GLN A 32 -7.51 -7.67 -12.40
N SER A 33 -6.48 -6.81 -12.38
CA SER A 33 -5.50 -6.73 -13.47
C SER A 33 -4.58 -7.97 -13.57
N MET A 34 -4.53 -8.80 -12.53
CA MET A 34 -3.76 -10.04 -12.49
C MET A 34 -4.58 -11.21 -13.06
N THR A 35 -4.69 -11.31 -14.38
CA THR A 35 -5.61 -12.25 -15.04
C THR A 35 -5.24 -13.73 -14.90
N ASP A 36 -3.95 -14.02 -14.66
CA ASP A 36 -3.43 -15.39 -14.66
C ASP A 36 -3.31 -16.02 -13.26
N HIS A 37 -3.74 -15.30 -12.22
CA HIS A 37 -3.62 -15.70 -10.82
C HIS A 37 -4.91 -15.38 -10.06
N LYS A 38 -5.14 -16.06 -8.93
CA LYS A 38 -6.26 -15.71 -8.06
C LYS A 38 -5.87 -14.51 -7.20
N LYS A 39 -6.85 -13.71 -6.80
CA LYS A 39 -6.64 -12.55 -5.93
C LYS A 39 -5.93 -12.90 -4.62
N ASP A 40 -6.33 -14.02 -4.03
CA ASP A 40 -5.79 -14.49 -2.75
C ASP A 40 -4.36 -15.05 -2.85
N ASP A 41 -3.79 -15.14 -4.07
CA ASP A 41 -2.39 -15.51 -4.27
C ASP A 41 -1.44 -14.33 -3.95
N PHE A 42 -1.99 -13.12 -3.75
CA PHE A 42 -1.22 -11.90 -3.50
C PHE A 42 -1.45 -11.35 -2.09
N CYS A 43 -0.35 -11.01 -1.41
CA CYS A 43 -0.39 -10.21 -0.19
C CYS A 43 -0.74 -8.75 -0.54
N THR A 44 -1.74 -8.16 0.12
CA THR A 44 -2.14 -6.76 -0.08
C THR A 44 -1.74 -5.83 1.08
N ALA A 45 -0.93 -6.32 2.03
CA ALA A 45 -0.66 -5.63 3.29
C ALA A 45 -0.07 -4.21 3.12
N CYS A 46 0.71 -3.96 2.05
CA CYS A 46 1.23 -2.63 1.75
C CYS A 46 0.13 -1.59 1.49
N PHE A 47 -1.08 -2.02 1.12
CA PHE A 47 -2.23 -1.17 0.81
C PHE A 47 -3.36 -1.32 1.86
N SER A 48 -3.62 -2.53 2.35
CA SER A 48 -4.68 -2.81 3.33
C SER A 48 -4.23 -2.69 4.78
N GLY A 49 -2.93 -2.80 5.05
CA GLY A 49 -2.38 -2.98 6.40
C GLY A 49 -2.62 -4.36 7.01
N ASP A 50 -3.32 -5.25 6.30
CA ASP A 50 -3.64 -6.60 6.76
C ASP A 50 -2.55 -7.59 6.30
N TYR A 51 -1.65 -7.92 7.22
CA TYR A 51 -0.55 -8.85 6.94
C TYR A 51 -1.02 -10.29 7.13
N PRO A 52 -0.81 -11.19 6.14
CA PRO A 52 -1.23 -12.60 6.24
C PRO A 52 -0.38 -13.42 7.21
N ILE A 53 0.61 -12.79 7.85
CA ILE A 53 1.50 -13.39 8.84
C ILE A 53 1.43 -12.59 10.14
N SER A 54 1.55 -13.28 11.27
CA SER A 54 1.67 -12.64 12.58
C SER A 54 3.03 -11.97 12.75
N VAL A 55 3.05 -10.84 13.46
CA VAL A 55 4.29 -10.20 13.88
C VAL A 55 4.96 -11.06 14.96
N ASP A 56 6.26 -11.31 14.82
CA ASP A 56 7.08 -11.93 15.87
C ASP A 56 7.41 -10.87 16.93
N GLU A 57 6.87 -11.04 18.13
CA GLU A 57 7.07 -10.12 19.26
C GLU A 57 8.53 -10.05 19.74
N TYR A 58 9.35 -11.04 19.38
CA TYR A 58 10.77 -11.08 19.75
C TYR A 58 11.69 -10.49 18.67
N PHE A 59 11.14 -10.11 17.51
CA PHE A 59 11.90 -9.49 16.42
C PHE A 59 12.48 -8.15 16.86
N LYS A 60 13.80 -7.99 16.78
CA LYS A 60 14.46 -6.69 17.00
C LYS A 60 14.82 -6.09 15.65
N LYS A 61 14.51 -4.80 15.47
CA LYS A 61 14.87 -4.04 14.26
C LYS A 61 16.32 -4.27 13.82
N ASN A 62 17.24 -4.29 14.78
CA ASN A 62 18.68 -4.37 14.52
C ASN A 62 19.21 -5.82 14.63
N GLN A 63 18.36 -6.85 14.62
CA GLN A 63 18.83 -8.23 14.83
C GLN A 63 19.70 -8.78 13.70
N TYR A 64 19.74 -8.10 12.57
CA TYR A 64 20.57 -8.40 11.40
C TYR A 64 21.51 -7.25 11.03
N GLU A 65 21.61 -6.23 11.89
CA GLU A 65 22.60 -5.17 11.75
C GLU A 65 23.79 -5.54 12.66
N ASP A 66 24.98 -5.77 12.08
CA ASP A 66 26.23 -6.03 12.81
C ASP A 66 26.70 -4.79 13.61
#